data_AF-A0A7C5K9C3-F1
#
_entry.id   AF-A0A7C5K9C3-F1
#
_cell.length_a   1.000
_cell.length_b   1.000
_cell.length_c   1.000
_cell.angle_alpha   90.00
_cell.angle_beta   90.00
_cell.angle_gamma   90.00
#
_symmetry.space_group_name_H-M   'P 1'
#
loop_
_entity.id
_entity.type
_entity.pdbx_description
1 polymer ?
#
loop_
_entity_poly.entity_id
_entity_poly.type
_entity_poly.pdbx_seq_one_letter_code
_entity_poly.pdbx_strand_id
1 'polypeptide(L)'
;RTTVYFSFYLLETFAKFGRGDLILKKLGFWKEMVALGLKTPLEMPEPSRSDCHAWSSHPLFHMHASLAGIRPAAPGFARVVIAPQPGDLTEIQSVIPHPAGTVRLDLRRDGQQWKAVVQLPPGVGGGLRWRGVEYPVEGHATFVLPS
;
A
#
# COMPACT_ATOMS: atom_id res chain seq x y z
N ARG A 1 14.78 -0.42 -17.56
CA ARG A 1 14.18 -1.73 -17.21
C ARG A 1 14.88 -2.23 -15.94
N THR A 2 14.16 -2.71 -14.94
CA THR A 2 14.73 -3.27 -13.68
C THR A 2 14.53 -4.79 -13.65
N THR A 3 15.36 -5.52 -12.90
CA THR A 3 15.07 -6.92 -12.56
C THR A 3 13.84 -7.02 -11.66
N VAL A 4 13.32 -8.24 -11.44
CA VAL A 4 12.19 -8.42 -10.51
C VAL A 4 12.58 -7.91 -9.13
N TYR A 5 13.72 -8.36 -8.59
CA TYR A 5 14.33 -7.89 -7.34
C TYR A 5 14.40 -6.36 -7.25
N PHE A 6 15.06 -5.69 -8.21
CA PHE A 6 15.21 -4.22 -8.18
C PHE A 6 13.90 -3.46 -8.39
N SER A 7 12.82 -4.13 -8.80
CA SER A 7 11.50 -3.48 -8.91
C SER A 7 10.96 -3.04 -7.56
N PHE A 8 11.41 -3.61 -6.43
CA PHE A 8 11.09 -3.11 -5.08
C PHE A 8 11.43 -1.61 -4.94
N TYR A 9 12.68 -1.26 -5.22
CA TYR A 9 13.17 0.11 -5.08
C TYR A 9 12.53 1.07 -6.08
N LEU A 10 12.18 0.58 -7.27
CA LEU A 10 11.41 1.36 -8.23
C LEU A 10 10.00 1.68 -7.69
N LEU A 11 9.32 0.70 -7.10
CA LEU A 11 8.00 0.90 -6.49
C LEU A 11 8.07 1.81 -5.26
N GLU A 12 9.11 1.70 -4.42
CA GLU A 12 9.38 2.66 -3.33
C GLU A 12 9.56 4.09 -3.87
N THR A 13 10.25 4.23 -5.01
CA THR A 13 10.44 5.53 -5.66
C THR A 13 9.10 6.10 -6.12
N PHE A 14 8.27 5.30 -6.79
CA PHE A 14 6.92 5.75 -7.18
C PHE A 14 6.08 6.17 -5.97
N ALA A 15 6.11 5.38 -4.89
CA ALA A 15 5.40 5.71 -3.65
C ALA A 15 5.89 7.04 -3.05
N LYS A 16 7.19 7.29 -3.05
CA LYS A 16 7.78 8.55 -2.55
C LYS A 16 7.28 9.77 -3.32
N PHE A 17 7.00 9.62 -4.62
CA PHE A 17 6.55 10.70 -5.50
C PHE A 17 5.03 10.73 -5.73
N GLY A 18 4.24 9.99 -4.95
CA GLY A 18 2.78 10.01 -5.07
C GLY A 18 2.24 9.31 -6.33
N ARG A 19 3.03 8.42 -6.96
CA ARG A 19 2.72 7.76 -8.24
C ARG A 19 2.08 6.39 -8.07
N GLY A 20 0.99 6.32 -7.31
CA GLY A 20 0.18 5.11 -7.13
C GLY A 20 -0.30 4.52 -8.47
N ASP A 21 -0.59 5.36 -9.45
CA ASP A 21 -0.92 4.99 -10.83
C ASP A 21 0.18 4.11 -11.48
N LEU A 22 1.46 4.48 -11.30
CA LEU A 22 2.58 3.71 -11.84
C LEU A 22 2.82 2.41 -11.08
N ILE A 23 2.52 2.37 -9.77
CA ILE A 23 2.56 1.13 -8.99
C ILE A 23 1.53 0.15 -9.56
N LEU A 24 0.28 0.59 -9.77
CA LEU A 24 -0.78 -0.22 -10.34
C LEU A 24 -0.44 -0.72 -11.75
N LYS A 25 0.11 0.16 -12.59
CA LYS A 25 0.58 -0.23 -13.92
C LYS A 25 1.65 -1.31 -13.84
N LYS A 26 2.59 -1.20 -12.91
CA LYS A 26 3.68 -2.17 -12.72
C LYS A 26 3.17 -3.52 -12.19
N LEU A 27 2.02 -3.57 -11.49
CA LEU A 27 1.37 -4.81 -11.09
C LEU A 27 0.98 -5.71 -12.27
N GLY A 28 0.91 -5.18 -13.50
CA GLY A 28 0.68 -5.97 -14.72
C GLY A 28 1.61 -7.18 -14.84
N PHE A 29 2.88 -7.02 -14.46
CA PHE A 29 3.86 -8.11 -14.45
C PHE A 29 3.45 -9.29 -13.55
N TRP A 30 2.90 -9.03 -12.37
CA TRP A 30 2.41 -10.09 -11.47
C TRP A 30 1.08 -10.67 -11.93
N LYS A 31 0.23 -9.85 -12.59
CA LYS A 31 -1.01 -10.36 -13.21
C LYS A 31 -0.72 -11.34 -14.34
N GLU A 32 0.34 -11.10 -15.12
CA GLU A 32 0.81 -12.04 -16.14
C GLU A 32 1.24 -13.38 -15.52
N MET A 33 1.95 -13.39 -14.38
CA MET A 33 2.28 -14.63 -13.66
C MET A 33 1.03 -15.43 -13.27
N VAL A 34 0.00 -14.74 -12.76
CA VAL A 34 -1.28 -15.38 -12.42
C VAL A 34 -1.96 -15.95 -13.67
N ALA A 35 -1.91 -15.22 -14.79
CA ALA A 35 -2.46 -15.68 -16.07
C ALA A 35 -1.73 -16.91 -16.64
N LEU A 36 -0.44 -17.06 -16.35
CA LEU A 36 0.35 -18.26 -16.65
C LEU A 36 0.04 -19.45 -15.71
N GLY A 37 -0.85 -19.28 -14.74
CA GLY A 37 -1.25 -20.33 -13.80
C GLY A 37 -0.35 -20.47 -12.57
N LEU A 38 0.69 -19.63 -12.44
CA LEU A 38 1.62 -19.67 -11.32
C LEU A 38 0.91 -19.41 -9.99
N LYS A 39 1.31 -20.15 -8.96
CA LYS A 39 0.78 -20.04 -7.59
C LYS A 39 1.71 -19.28 -6.65
N THR A 40 2.95 -19.06 -7.09
CA THR A 40 4.00 -18.36 -6.35
C THR A 40 4.78 -17.45 -7.32
N PRO A 41 5.43 -16.38 -6.83
CA PRO A 41 6.19 -15.46 -7.69
C PRO A 41 7.49 -16.08 -8.24
N LEU A 42 7.80 -15.84 -9.52
CA LEU A 42 9.06 -16.25 -10.15
C LEU A 42 10.27 -15.49 -9.59
N GLU A 43 11.44 -16.11 -9.63
CA GLU A 43 12.72 -15.46 -9.31
C GLU A 43 13.06 -14.32 -10.29
N MET A 44 12.89 -14.57 -11.60
CA MET A 44 13.11 -13.63 -12.70
C MET A 44 12.09 -13.91 -13.83
N PRO A 45 11.94 -13.03 -14.84
CA PRO A 45 11.07 -13.34 -15.97
C PRO A 45 11.60 -14.57 -16.72
N GLU A 46 10.71 -15.34 -17.35
CA GLU A 46 11.09 -16.56 -18.06
C GLU A 46 12.23 -16.34 -19.08
N PRO A 47 13.19 -17.29 -19.19
CA PRO A 47 13.27 -18.54 -18.44
C PRO A 47 13.69 -18.35 -16.96
N SER A 48 12.92 -18.87 -16.01
CA SER A 48 13.22 -18.80 -14.57
C SER A 48 13.87 -20.08 -14.04
N ARG A 49 14.77 -19.94 -13.05
CA ARG A 49 15.34 -21.09 -12.32
C ARG A 49 14.43 -21.55 -11.17
N SER A 50 13.62 -20.65 -10.61
CA SER A 50 12.71 -20.93 -9.50
C SER A 50 11.37 -20.21 -9.68
N ASP A 51 10.28 -20.96 -9.46
CA ASP A 51 8.91 -20.45 -9.55
C ASP A 51 8.35 -20.02 -8.19
N CYS A 52 9.18 -20.02 -7.15
CA CYS A 52 8.81 -19.62 -5.79
C CYS A 52 9.95 -18.83 -5.14
N HIS A 53 9.91 -17.51 -5.29
CA HIS A 53 10.95 -16.64 -4.73
C HIS A 53 10.37 -15.45 -3.97
N ALA A 54 10.66 -15.39 -2.67
CA ALA A 54 10.11 -14.40 -1.76
C ALA A 54 10.45 -12.95 -2.14
N TRP A 55 11.63 -12.74 -2.75
CA TRP A 55 12.07 -11.43 -3.21
C TRP A 55 11.29 -10.88 -4.42
N SER A 56 10.28 -11.61 -4.88
CA SER A 56 9.38 -11.20 -5.95
C SER A 56 7.98 -10.94 -5.41
N SER A 57 7.74 -11.12 -4.12
CA SER A 57 6.46 -10.88 -3.44
C SER A 57 6.18 -9.40 -3.15
N HIS A 58 6.71 -8.49 -3.98
CA HIS A 58 6.56 -7.05 -3.85
C HIS A 58 5.11 -6.56 -3.70
N PRO A 59 4.10 -7.13 -4.39
CA PRO A 59 2.72 -6.69 -4.23
C PRO A 59 2.26 -6.75 -2.77
N LEU A 60 2.66 -7.77 -2.00
CA LEU A 60 2.28 -7.90 -0.58
C LEU A 60 2.69 -6.66 0.21
N PHE A 61 3.92 -6.18 0.02
CA PHE A 61 4.41 -5.00 0.71
C PHE A 61 3.78 -3.71 0.15
N HIS A 62 3.82 -3.51 -1.16
CA HIS A 62 3.43 -2.22 -1.75
C HIS A 62 1.92 -1.96 -1.73
N MET A 63 1.07 -2.99 -1.70
CA MET A 63 -0.37 -2.78 -1.50
C MET A 63 -0.65 -2.09 -0.15
N HIS A 64 0.01 -2.53 0.92
CA HIS A 64 -0.19 -1.96 2.26
C HIS A 64 0.64 -0.69 2.49
N ALA A 65 1.94 -0.73 2.19
CA ALA A 65 2.85 0.35 2.54
C ALA A 65 2.85 1.51 1.54
N SER A 66 2.41 1.28 0.29
CA SER A 66 2.48 2.28 -0.78
C SER A 66 1.11 2.74 -1.28
N LEU A 67 0.22 1.80 -1.65
CA LEU A 67 -1.13 2.15 -2.13
C LEU A 67 -2.04 2.55 -0.96
N ALA A 68 -2.17 1.71 0.07
CA ALA A 68 -2.83 2.13 1.31
C ALA A 68 -1.99 3.14 2.12
N GLY A 69 -0.68 3.16 1.89
CA GLY A 69 0.23 4.15 2.45
C GLY A 69 0.43 4.03 3.95
N ILE A 70 0.21 2.85 4.55
CA ILE A 70 0.35 2.63 6.00
C ILE A 70 1.82 2.39 6.32
N ARG A 71 2.44 3.31 7.06
CA ARG A 71 3.88 3.29 7.38
C ARG A 71 4.18 3.74 8.82
N PRO A 72 5.32 3.32 9.40
CA PRO A 72 5.78 3.89 10.65
C PRO A 72 6.12 5.37 10.46
N ALA A 73 5.67 6.20 11.39
CA ALA A 73 6.10 7.59 11.53
C ALA A 73 7.05 7.79 12.73
N ALA A 74 7.31 6.74 13.51
CA ALA A 74 8.27 6.72 14.61
C ALA A 74 8.86 5.31 14.81
N PRO A 75 10.03 5.17 15.48
CA PRO A 75 10.61 3.88 15.84
C PRO A 75 9.61 2.97 16.57
N GLY A 76 9.70 1.66 16.31
CA GLY A 76 8.80 0.68 16.92
C GLY A 76 7.34 0.84 16.51
N PHE A 77 7.04 1.61 15.45
CA PHE A 77 5.68 1.87 14.99
C PHE A 77 4.83 2.66 16.03
N ALA A 78 5.47 3.31 17.01
CA ALA A 78 4.80 4.07 18.07
C ALA A 78 3.90 5.22 17.55
N ARG A 79 4.18 5.68 16.32
CA ARG A 79 3.28 6.53 15.53
C ARG A 79 3.12 5.95 14.14
N VAL A 80 1.93 6.11 13.57
CA VAL A 80 1.57 5.64 12.23
C VAL A 80 1.17 6.81 11.33
N VAL A 81 1.62 6.78 10.08
CA VAL A 81 1.08 7.62 9.01
C VAL A 81 0.35 6.74 8.02
N ILE A 82 -0.83 7.18 7.59
CA ILE A 82 -1.61 6.55 6.52
C ILE A 82 -1.73 7.55 5.39
N ALA A 83 -1.04 7.33 4.28
CA ALA A 83 -1.01 8.27 3.15
C ALA A 83 -1.43 7.57 1.85
N PRO A 84 -2.74 7.35 1.63
CA PRO A 84 -3.21 6.54 0.52
C PRO A 84 -2.90 7.16 -0.84
N GLN A 85 -2.59 6.32 -1.81
CA GLN A 85 -2.29 6.69 -3.20
C GLN A 85 -3.17 5.83 -4.14
N PRO A 86 -4.47 6.16 -4.29
CA PRO A 86 -5.41 5.30 -4.99
C PRO A 86 -5.10 5.11 -6.48
N GLY A 87 -4.41 6.06 -7.12
CA GLY A 87 -4.22 6.03 -8.58
C GLY A 87 -5.58 5.93 -9.28
N ASP A 88 -5.77 4.88 -10.08
CA ASP A 88 -7.02 4.62 -10.79
C ASP A 88 -8.03 3.76 -9.98
N LEU A 89 -7.67 3.30 -8.77
CA LEU A 89 -8.59 2.56 -7.91
C LEU A 89 -9.71 3.47 -7.43
N THR A 90 -10.88 2.88 -7.18
CA THR A 90 -12.03 3.55 -6.53
C THR A 90 -12.16 3.18 -5.06
N GLU A 91 -11.43 2.16 -4.60
CA GLU A 91 -11.43 1.71 -3.22
C GLU A 91 -10.07 1.14 -2.83
N ILE A 92 -9.72 1.31 -1.55
CA ILE A 92 -8.60 0.63 -0.90
C ILE A 92 -9.06 0.21 0.49
N GLN A 93 -9.03 -1.09 0.75
CA GLN A 93 -9.20 -1.65 2.10
C GLN A 93 -7.91 -2.35 2.51
N SER A 94 -7.38 -2.00 3.69
CA SER A 94 -6.12 -2.51 4.17
C SER A 94 -6.15 -2.67 5.68
N VAL A 95 -5.71 -3.83 6.16
CA VAL A 95 -5.52 -4.13 7.58
C VAL A 95 -4.12 -4.69 7.75
N ILE A 96 -3.33 -4.09 8.65
CA ILE A 96 -2.00 -4.60 8.97
C ILE A 96 -1.87 -4.91 10.47
N PRO A 97 -1.09 -5.94 10.83
CA PRO A 97 -0.78 -6.22 12.23
C PRO A 97 0.12 -5.14 12.82
N HIS A 98 -0.12 -4.82 14.10
CA HIS A 98 0.71 -3.97 14.95
C HIS A 98 0.96 -4.72 16.27
N PRO A 99 2.10 -4.54 16.95
CA PRO A 99 2.31 -5.07 18.30
C PRO A 99 1.23 -4.72 19.35
N ALA A 100 0.35 -3.76 19.07
CA ALA A 100 -0.67 -3.24 19.97
C ALA A 100 -2.10 -3.52 19.46
N GLY A 101 -2.25 -4.23 18.34
CA GLY A 101 -3.53 -4.50 17.71
C GLY A 101 -3.45 -4.43 16.18
N THR A 102 -4.43 -3.79 15.53
CA THR A 102 -4.46 -3.64 14.08
C THR A 102 -4.56 -2.19 13.66
N VAL A 103 -3.86 -1.82 12.59
CA VAL A 103 -4.09 -0.57 11.86
C VAL A 103 -4.98 -0.87 10.66
N ARG A 104 -6.06 -0.10 10.48
CA ARG A 104 -7.02 -0.28 9.38
C ARG A 104 -7.25 1.00 8.60
N LEU A 105 -7.41 0.84 7.30
CA LEU A 105 -7.88 1.85 6.35
C LEU A 105 -9.01 1.24 5.51
N ASP A 106 -10.13 1.95 5.41
CA ASP A 106 -11.15 1.77 4.38
C ASP A 106 -11.30 3.11 3.65
N LEU A 107 -10.86 3.18 2.41
CA LEU A 107 -10.94 4.35 1.55
C LEU A 107 -11.85 4.02 0.37
N ARG A 108 -12.89 4.82 0.12
CA ARG A 108 -13.81 4.64 -1.00
C ARG A 108 -14.13 5.95 -1.68
N ARG A 109 -14.21 5.93 -3.00
CA ARG A 109 -14.66 7.07 -3.79
C ARG A 109 -16.18 7.18 -3.73
N ASP A 110 -16.67 8.37 -3.43
CA ASP A 110 -18.09 8.73 -3.38
C ASP A 110 -18.30 9.97 -4.26
N GLY A 111 -18.61 9.74 -5.54
CA GLY A 111 -18.69 10.78 -6.56
C GLY A 111 -17.37 11.55 -6.74
N GLN A 112 -17.40 12.85 -6.40
CA GLN A 112 -16.23 13.74 -6.41
C GLN A 112 -15.55 13.87 -5.03
N GLN A 113 -15.84 12.99 -4.09
CA GLN A 113 -15.19 12.96 -2.78
C GLN A 113 -14.68 11.56 -2.48
N TRP A 114 -13.94 11.45 -1.38
CA TRP A 114 -13.51 10.18 -0.82
C TRP A 114 -13.98 10.07 0.62
N LYS A 115 -14.52 8.92 0.99
CA LYS A 115 -14.76 8.55 2.38
C LYS A 115 -13.59 7.71 2.87
N ALA A 116 -12.95 8.15 3.94
CA ALA A 116 -11.89 7.39 4.60
C ALA A 116 -12.30 7.04 6.03
N VAL A 117 -12.20 5.77 6.40
CA VAL A 117 -12.32 5.27 7.77
C VAL A 117 -10.96 4.76 8.19
N VAL A 118 -10.44 5.31 9.29
CA VAL A 118 -9.16 4.91 9.87
C VAL A 118 -9.38 4.37 11.25
N GLN A 119 -8.70 3.26 11.57
CA GLN A 119 -8.64 2.71 12.91
C GLN A 119 -7.19 2.46 13.30
N LEU A 120 -6.79 2.99 14.45
CA LEU A 120 -5.51 2.77 15.10
C LEU A 120 -5.74 1.97 16.39
N PRO A 121 -4.79 1.10 16.78
CA PRO A 121 -4.88 0.42 18.07
C PRO A 121 -4.70 1.41 19.24
N PRO A 122 -5.21 1.10 20.45
CA PRO A 122 -5.05 1.95 21.62
C PRO A 122 -3.58 2.28 21.91
N GLY A 123 -3.30 3.53 22.30
CA GLY A 123 -1.95 3.99 22.63
C GLY A 123 -1.03 4.24 21.43
N VAL A 124 -1.49 3.99 20.20
CA VAL A 124 -0.73 4.32 18.97
C VAL A 124 -1.26 5.60 18.37
N GLY A 125 -0.44 6.64 18.41
CA GLY A 125 -0.75 7.92 17.78
C GLY A 125 -0.58 7.86 16.27
N GLY A 126 -1.14 8.82 15.55
CA GLY A 126 -0.98 8.85 14.11
C GLY A 126 -2.01 9.70 13.40
N GLY A 127 -2.03 9.56 12.09
CA GLY A 127 -2.97 10.30 11.27
C GLY A 127 -3.04 9.81 9.83
N LEU A 128 -4.09 10.27 9.18
CA LEU A 128 -4.25 10.22 7.75
C LEU A 128 -3.54 11.44 7.13
N ARG A 129 -2.82 11.24 6.03
CA ARG A 129 -2.29 12.31 5.21
C ARG A 129 -2.91 12.22 3.82
N TRP A 130 -3.73 13.18 3.48
CA TRP A 130 -4.40 13.26 2.18
C TRP A 130 -3.92 14.48 1.42
N ARG A 131 -3.25 14.26 0.27
CA ARG A 131 -2.78 15.33 -0.62
C ARG A 131 -2.00 16.44 0.08
N GLY A 132 -1.16 16.05 1.03
CA GLY A 132 -0.32 16.97 1.82
C GLY A 132 -0.99 17.55 3.06
N VAL A 133 -2.30 17.36 3.24
CA VAL A 133 -3.02 17.76 4.46
C VAL A 133 -3.01 16.62 5.47
N GLU A 134 -2.68 16.94 6.72
CA GLU A 134 -2.66 15.98 7.83
C GLU A 134 -3.96 16.03 8.63
N TYR A 135 -4.49 14.85 8.94
CA TYR A 135 -5.69 14.63 9.73
C TYR A 135 -5.32 13.72 10.91
N PRO A 136 -5.26 14.24 12.15
CA PRO A 136 -4.95 13.43 13.31
C PRO A 136 -6.05 12.38 13.55
N VAL A 137 -5.65 11.21 14.05
CA VAL A 137 -6.57 10.12 14.38
C VAL A 137 -6.28 9.63 15.80
N GLU A 138 -7.34 9.60 16.62
CA GLU A 138 -7.31 9.01 17.97
C GLU A 138 -8.21 7.77 17.99
N GLY A 139 -7.60 6.59 17.82
CA GLY A 139 -8.30 5.30 17.83
C GLY A 139 -9.17 5.04 16.60
N HIS A 140 -10.20 5.84 16.33
CA HIS A 140 -11.09 5.68 15.17
C HIS A 140 -11.54 7.04 14.65
N ALA A 141 -11.50 7.24 13.34
CA ALA A 141 -12.00 8.45 12.69
C ALA A 141 -12.58 8.16 11.30
N THR A 142 -13.56 8.97 10.92
CA THR A 142 -14.13 8.99 9.55
C THR A 142 -13.93 10.37 8.95
N PHE A 143 -13.47 10.43 7.71
CA PHE A 143 -13.20 11.66 6.98
C PHE A 143 -13.93 11.67 5.64
N VAL A 144 -14.36 12.86 5.22
CA VAL A 144 -14.75 13.16 3.84
C VAL A 144 -13.63 14.02 3.25
N LEU A 145 -13.00 13.52 2.19
CA LEU A 145 -11.80 14.11 1.60
C LEU A 145 -12.13 14.59 0.19
N PRO A 146 -11.51 15.70 -0.27
CA PRO A 146 -11.69 16.17 -1.63
C PRO A 146 -11.09 15.18 -2.64
N SER A 147 -11.74 15.04 -3.82
CA SER A 147 -11.23 14.22 -4.93
C SER A 147 -9.82 14.53 -5.30
#